data_AF-A0A5K0VRU8-F1
#
_entry.id   AF-A0A5K0VRU8-F1
#
_cell.length_a   1.000
_cell.length_b   1.000
_cell.length_c   1.000
_cell.angle_alpha   90.00
_cell.angle_beta   90.00
_cell.angle_gamma   90.00
#
_symmetry.space_group_name_H-M   'P 1'
#
loop_
_entity.id
_entity.type
_entity.pdbx_description
1 polymer ?
#
loop_
_entity_poly.entity_id
_entity_poly.type
_entity_poly.pdbx_seq_one_letter_code
_entity_poly.pdbx_strand_id
1 'polypeptide(L)' 'VNIIVGDQEERLMISGMHTVADIFCCCCGQIVGWKY' A
#
# COMPACT_ATOMS: atom_id res chain seq x y z
N VAL A 1 7.91 -1.32 14.67
CA VAL A 1 6.73 -1.72 13.87
C VAL A 1 7.26 -2.37 12.61
N ASN A 2 7.07 -3.67 12.44
CA ASN A 2 7.61 -4.41 11.29
C ASN A 2 6.57 -4.43 10.17
N ILE A 3 6.59 -3.40 9.32
CA ILE A 3 5.80 -3.33 8.10
C ILE A 3 6.70 -3.48 6.87
N ILE A 4 6.17 -4.11 5.84
CA ILE A 4 6.80 -4.25 4.53
C ILE A 4 6.01 -3.34 3.58
N VAL A 5 6.70 -2.51 2.82
CA VAL A 5 6.07 -1.69 1.79
C VAL A 5 6.20 -2.44 0.47
N GLY A 6 5.08 -2.67 -0.20
CA GLY A 6 5.02 -3.28 -1.51
C GLY A 6 5.46 -2.34 -2.62
N ASP A 7 5.26 -2.80 -3.85
CA ASP A 7 5.58 -2.00 -5.02
C ASP A 7 4.59 -0.84 -5.20
N GLN A 8 5.02 0.16 -5.98
CA GLN A 8 4.18 1.31 -6.29
C GLN A 8 3.22 0.94 -7.41
N GLU A 9 1.94 0.93 -7.10
CA GLU A 9 0.86 0.61 -8.02
C GLU A 9 0.03 1.85 -8.31
N GLU A 10 -0.35 2.01 -9.57
CA GLU A 10 -1.23 3.09 -9.97
C GLU A 10 -2.69 2.68 -9.71
N ARG A 11 -3.32 3.34 -8.74
CA ARG A 11 -4.69 3.06 -8.32
C ARG A 11 -5.60 4.21 -8.73
N LEU A 12 -6.68 3.86 -9.41
CA LEU A 12 -7.74 4.81 -9.74
C LEU A 12 -8.62 5.06 -8.50
N MET A 13 -8.52 6.26 -7.94
CA MET A 13 -9.39 6.76 -6.87
C MET A 13 -10.42 7.74 -7.43
N ILE A 14 -11.37 8.15 -6.60
CA ILE A 14 -12.40 9.13 -6.98
C ILE A 14 -11.74 10.47 -7.42
N SER A 15 -10.58 10.82 -6.86
CA SER A 15 -9.80 12.01 -7.21
C SER A 15 -8.97 11.88 -8.50
N GLY A 16 -8.83 10.67 -9.07
CA GLY A 16 -8.01 10.40 -10.24
C GLY A 16 -7.02 9.24 -10.05
N MET A 17 -6.02 9.16 -10.92
CA MET A 17 -4.93 8.17 -10.81
C MET A 17 -3.89 8.60 -9.78
N HIS A 18 -3.68 7.75 -8.78
CA HIS A 18 -2.69 7.98 -7.74
C HIS A 18 -1.74 6.79 -7.67
N THR A 19 -0.44 7.06 -7.66
CA THR A 19 0.56 6.06 -7.34
C THR A 19 0.51 5.81 -5.83
N VAL A 20 0.27 4.57 -5.42
CA VAL A 20 0.23 4.18 -4.02
C VAL A 20 1.07 2.92 -3.81
N ALA A 21 1.63 2.75 -2.63
CA ALA A 21 2.30 1.50 -2.25
C ALA A 21 1.55 0.86 -1.08
N ASP A 22 1.13 -0.40 -1.27
CA ASP A 22 0.47 -1.16 -0.22
C ASP A 22 1.45 -1.46 0.93
N ILE A 23 0.92 -1.42 2.15
CA ILE A 23 1.68 -1.68 3.38
C ILE A 23 1.19 -3.00 3.95
N PHE A 24 2.13 -3.94 4.10
CA PHE A 24 1.90 -5.28 4.60
C PHE A 24 2.47 -5.43 6.00
N CYS A 25 1.77 -6.17 6.86
CA CYS A 25 2.30 -6.56 8.16
C CYS A 25 3.36 -7.65 7.98
N CYS A 26 4.60 -7.44 8.47
CA CYS A 26 5.64 -8.46 8.38
C CYS A 26 5.32 -9.74 9.18
N CYS A 27 4.41 -9.65 10.15
CA CYS A 27 4.07 -10.79 11.03
C CYS A 27 2.99 -11.69 10.43
N CYS A 28 2.03 -11.15 9.67
CA CYS A 28 0.91 -11.91 9.10
C CYS A 28 0.75 -11.78 7.58
N GLY A 29 1.52 -10.92 6.92
CA GLY A 29 1.46 -10.67 5.48
C GLY A 29 0.20 -9.95 4.99
N GLN A 30 -0.72 -9.57 5.89
CA GLN A 30 -1.94 -8.87 5.49
C GLN A 30 -1.68 -7.39 5.21
N ILE A 31 -2.47 -6.85 4.27
CA ILE A 31 -2.50 -5.41 3.97
C ILE A 31 -3.08 -4.69 5.18
N VAL A 32 -2.29 -3.80 5.77
CA VAL A 32 -2.68 -2.96 6.92
C VAL A 32 -2.90 -1.50 6.54
N GLY A 33 -2.51 -1.12 5.32
CA GLY A 33 -2.71 0.24 4.82
C GLY A 33 -2.05 0.43 3.46
N TRP A 34 -1.99 1.68 3.03
CA TRP A 34 -1.31 2.11 1.81
C TRP A 34 -0.71 3.49 2.04
N LYS A 35 0.35 3.83 1.33
CA LYS A 35 0.92 5.18 1.28
C LYS A 35 0.81 5.76 -0.12
N TYR A 36 0.66 7.08 -0.21
CA TYR A 36 0.92 7.83 -1.44
C TYR A 36 2.43 7.96 -1.71
#